data_AF-A0A521WWC8-F1
#
_entry.id   AF-A0A521WWC8-F1
#
_cell.length_a   1.000
_cell.length_b   1.000
_cell.length_c   1.000
_cell.angle_alpha   90.00
_cell.angle_beta   90.00
_cell.angle_gamma   90.00
#
_symmetry.space_group_name_H-M   'P 1'
#
loop_
_entity.id
_entity.type
_entity.pdbx_description
1 polymer ?
#
loop_
_entity_poly.entity_id
_entity_poly.type
_entity_poly.pdbx_seq_one_letter_code
_entity_poly.pdbx_strand_id
1 'polypeptide(L)'
;MEKEKSREPTFIRIDTIHQGDQDKQKGVYHINAVDEVTQFEVMCTVEKISEHYLIPAIDQRLNCFPFVIKGFHSDNGSEYI
;
A
#
# COMPACT_ATOMS: atom_id res chain seq x y z
N MET A 1 29.07 8.94 16.72
CA MET A 1 28.50 8.08 15.67
C MET A 1 27.34 7.33 16.30
N GLU A 2 26.11 7.85 16.14
CA GLU A 2 24.92 7.10 16.55
C GLU A 2 24.88 5.81 15.74
N LYS A 3 24.72 4.68 16.43
CA LYS A 3 24.47 3.40 15.76
C LYS A 3 23.12 3.52 15.08
N GLU A 4 23.10 3.40 13.77
CA GLU A 4 21.91 3.19 12.97
C GLU A 4 21.13 2.01 13.59
N LYS A 5 19.99 2.29 14.24
CA LYS A 5 19.11 1.23 14.73
C LYS A 5 18.68 0.45 13.51
N SER A 6 19.09 -0.82 13.39
CA SER A 6 18.53 -1.73 12.40
C SER A 6 17.02 -1.78 12.64
N ARG A 7 16.25 -1.16 11.75
CA ARG A 7 14.80 -1.26 11.78
C ARG A 7 14.44 -2.68 11.38
N GLU A 8 13.59 -3.35 12.15
CA GLU A 8 13.08 -4.67 11.76
C GLU A 8 12.03 -4.52 10.65
N PRO A 9 12.09 -5.31 9.56
CA PRO A 9 11.13 -5.22 8.45
C PRO A 9 9.75 -5.67 8.91
N THR A 10 8.87 -4.72 9.17
CA THR A 10 7.57 -4.96 9.80
C THR A 10 6.54 -3.84 9.61
N PHE A 11 6.93 -2.67 9.08
CA PHE A 11 6.03 -1.53 8.89
C PHE A 11 5.89 -1.24 7.40
N ILE A 12 4.64 -1.25 6.94
CA ILE A 12 4.31 -1.07 5.52
C ILE A 12 3.85 0.36 5.27
N ARG A 13 4.41 1.01 4.27
CA ARG A 13 3.84 2.22 3.69
C ARG A 13 2.90 1.83 2.56
N ILE A 14 1.68 2.35 2.59
CA ILE A 14 0.69 2.20 1.53
C ILE A 14 0.48 3.55 0.83
N ASP A 15 0.56 3.54 -0.49
CA ASP A 15 0.26 4.69 -1.34
C ASP A 15 -0.71 4.30 -2.47
N THR A 16 -1.41 5.30 -3.01
CA THR A 16 -2.43 5.12 -4.05
C THR A 16 -2.23 6.17 -5.14
N ILE A 17 -2.14 5.74 -6.40
CA ILE A 17 -2.01 6.63 -7.56
C ILE A 17 -3.13 6.32 -8.56
N HIS A 18 -3.88 7.34 -8.96
CA HIS A 18 -4.85 7.21 -10.05
C HIS A 18 -4.13 7.23 -11.40
N GLN A 19 -4.39 6.22 -12.25
CA GLN A 19 -3.81 6.12 -13.59
C GLN A 19 -4.20 7.29 -14.51
N GLY A 20 -5.29 8.00 -14.17
CA GLY A 20 -5.87 9.03 -15.00
C GLY A 20 -6.97 8.49 -15.90
N ASP A 21 -7.89 9.36 -16.29
CA ASP A 21 -9.01 9.02 -17.16
C ASP A 21 -8.58 9.04 -18.63
N GLN A 22 -9.08 8.10 -19.43
CA GLN A 22 -8.83 8.04 -20.87
C GLN A 22 -10.17 7.98 -21.61
N ASP A 23 -10.36 8.82 -22.63
CA ASP A 23 -11.56 8.82 -23.48
C ASP A 23 -12.89 8.84 -22.69
N LYS A 24 -12.93 9.62 -21.61
CA LYS A 24 -14.05 9.72 -20.64
C LYS A 24 -14.32 8.45 -19.81
N GLN A 25 -13.46 7.44 -19.91
CA GLN A 25 -13.48 6.28 -19.04
C GLN A 25 -12.59 6.53 -17.83
N LYS A 26 -13.12 6.19 -16.65
CA LYS A 26 -12.39 6.30 -15.38
C LYS A 26 -11.18 5.37 -15.38
N GLY A 27 -10.02 5.89 -14.98
CA GLY A 27 -8.83 5.09 -14.76
C GLY A 27 -8.92 4.20 -13.53
N VAL A 28 -8.06 3.18 -13.46
CA VAL A 28 -7.87 2.39 -12.24
C VAL A 28 -6.97 3.15 -11.26
N TYR A 29 -6.96 2.67 -10.02
CA TYR A 29 -6.04 3.12 -8.98
C TYR A 29 -4.99 2.04 -8.77
N HIS A 30 -3.73 2.41 -8.88
CA HIS A 30 -2.59 1.60 -8.49
C HIS A 30 -2.37 1.80 -7.01
N ILE A 31 -2.21 0.70 -6.29
CA ILE A 31 -1.88 0.71 -4.87
C ILE A 31 -0.51 0.03 -4.74
N ASN A 32 0.39 0.57 -3.94
CA ASN A 32 1.69 -0.01 -3.59
C ASN A 32 1.79 -0.19 -2.06
N ALA A 33 2.31 -1.33 -1.60
CA ALA A 33 2.57 -1.65 -0.19
C ALA A 33 4.04 -1.96 -0.11
N VAL A 34 4.79 -1.12 0.59
CA VAL A 34 6.24 -1.19 0.64
C VAL A 34 6.69 -1.31 2.09
N ASP A 35 7.44 -2.35 2.43
CA ASP A 35 8.10 -2.40 3.74
C ASP A 35 9.22 -1.34 3.79
N GLU A 36 9.23 -0.55 4.86
CA GLU A 36 10.14 0.61 5.01
C GLU A 36 11.63 0.23 5.05
N VAL A 37 11.97 -1.02 5.35
CA VAL A 37 13.35 -1.46 5.55
C VAL A 37 13.85 -2.24 4.34
N THR A 38 13.16 -3.32 3.99
CA THR A 38 13.55 -4.24 2.92
C THR A 38 13.21 -3.70 1.54
N GLN A 39 12.32 -2.70 1.46
CA GLN A 39 11.74 -2.23 0.20
C GLN A 39 11.02 -3.35 -0.57
N PHE A 40 10.63 -4.43 0.11
CA PHE A 40 9.76 -5.44 -0.49
C PHE A 40 8.42 -4.79 -0.82
N GLU A 41 7.99 -4.93 -2.06
CA GLU A 41 6.80 -4.26 -2.59
C GLU A 41 5.78 -5.28 -3.10
N VAL A 42 4.52 -5.04 -2.74
CA VAL A 42 3.37 -5.70 -3.35
C VAL A 42 2.53 -4.62 -4.02
N MET A 43 2.17 -4.82 -5.28
CA MET A 43 1.32 -3.90 -6.05
C MET A 43 -0.02 -4.55 -6.40
N CYS A 44 -1.09 -3.76 -6.44
CA CYS A 44 -2.35 -4.18 -7.03
C CYS A 44 -3.05 -2.99 -7.69
N THR A 45 -4.13 -3.27 -8.42
CA THR A 45 -5.01 -2.25 -8.96
C THR A 45 -6.44 -2.47 -8.48
N VAL A 46 -7.16 -1.37 -8.24
CA VAL A 46 -8.59 -1.37 -7.97
C VAL A 46 -9.29 -0.41 -8.92
N GLU A 47 -10.52 -0.73 -9.31
CA GLU A 47 -11.29 0.13 -10.21
C GLU A 47 -11.84 1.40 -9.52
N LYS A 48 -11.95 1.40 -8.18
CA LYS A 48 -12.52 2.51 -7.40
C LYS A 48 -11.86 2.62 -6.03
N ILE A 49 -11.76 3.85 -5.52
CA ILE A 49 -11.41 4.15 -4.12
C ILE A 49 -12.71 4.15 -3.30
N SER A 50 -13.06 2.99 -2.74
CA SER A 50 -14.01 2.89 -1.64
C SER A 50 -13.68 1.65 -0.79
N GLU A 51 -14.15 1.62 0.46
CA GLU A 51 -13.87 0.50 1.38
C GLU A 51 -14.13 -0.88 0.77
N HIS A 52 -15.22 -1.02 0.00
CA HIS A 52 -15.58 -2.27 -0.65
C HIS A 52 -14.50 -2.81 -1.60
N TYR A 53 -13.76 -1.92 -2.27
CA TYR A 53 -12.68 -2.30 -3.17
C TYR A 53 -11.32 -2.33 -2.45
N LEU A 54 -11.10 -1.39 -1.51
CA LEU A 54 -9.81 -1.23 -0.84
C LEU A 54 -9.56 -2.28 0.23
N ILE A 55 -10.52 -2.55 1.12
CA ILE A 55 -10.35 -3.52 2.22
C ILE A 55 -9.88 -4.89 1.70
N PRO A 56 -10.56 -5.54 0.74
CA PRO A 56 -10.10 -6.84 0.25
C PRO A 56 -8.77 -6.76 -0.49
N ALA A 57 -8.49 -5.67 -1.21
CA ALA A 57 -7.23 -5.48 -1.92
C ALA A 57 -6.03 -5.31 -0.96
N ILE A 58 -6.21 -4.56 0.13
CA ILE A 58 -5.21 -4.38 1.17
C ILE A 58 -4.98 -5.70 1.91
N ASP A 59 -6.03 -6.39 2.34
CA ASP A 59 -5.92 -7.64 3.10
C ASP A 59 -5.13 -8.70 2.30
N GLN A 60 -5.46 -8.89 1.03
CA GLN A 60 -4.71 -9.81 0.15
C GLN A 60 -3.23 -9.43 0.05
N ARG A 61 -2.91 -8.14 -0.04
CA ARG A 61 -1.53 -7.67 -0.11
C ARG A 61 -0.76 -7.87 1.18
N LEU A 62 -1.37 -7.57 2.33
CA LEU A 62 -0.75 -7.78 3.63
C LEU A 62 -0.39 -9.27 3.83
N ASN A 63 -1.22 -10.17 3.30
CA ASN A 63 -0.96 -11.62 3.31
C ASN A 63 0.17 -12.07 2.34
N CYS A 64 0.62 -11.23 1.41
CA CYS A 64 1.72 -11.55 0.48
C CYS A 64 3.11 -11.34 1.08
N PHE A 65 3.22 -10.62 2.21
CA PHE A 65 4.52 -10.36 2.82
C PHE A 65 5.08 -11.64 3.47
N PRO A 66 6.36 -11.96 3.26
CA PRO A 66 6.98 -13.17 3.82
C PRO A 66 7.37 -13.01 5.30
N PHE A 67 6.74 -12.09 6.03
CA PHE A 67 7.01 -11.76 7.43
C PHE A 67 5.79 -11.17 8.12
N VAL A 68 5.82 -11.14 9.45
CA VAL A 68 4.74 -10.58 10.26
C VAL A 68 4.76 -9.06 10.19
N ILE A 69 3.66 -8.49 9.71
CA ILE A 69 3.44 -7.04 9.67
C ILE A 69 2.99 -6.57 11.05
N LYS A 70 3.66 -5.55 11.61
CA LYS A 70 3.30 -4.92 12.90
C LYS A 70 2.32 -3.76 12.72
N GLY A 71 2.25 -3.18 11.53
CA GLY A 71 1.33 -2.10 11.20
C GLY A 71 1.64 -1.55 9.81
N PHE A 72 0.77 -0.64 9.37
CA PHE A 72 1.01 0.10 8.14
C PHE A 72 0.59 1.57 8.32
N HIS A 73 1.14 2.42 7.48
CA HIS A 73 0.82 3.84 7.40
C HIS A 73 0.39 4.17 5.97
N SER A 74 -0.65 4.98 5.81
CA SER A 74 -0.98 5.59 4.52
C SER A 74 -0.45 7.01 4.51
N ASP A 75 0.31 7.36 3.48
CA ASP A 75 1.02 8.65 3.46
C ASP A 75 0.11 9.84 3.14
N ASN A 76 -1.11 9.65 2.62
CA ASN A 76 -2.04 10.76 2.30
C ASN A 76 -3.52 10.38 2.13
N GLY A 77 -3.93 9.15 2.45
CA GLY A 77 -5.27 8.70 2.10
C GLY A 77 -6.31 8.82 3.22
N SER A 78 -7.23 9.78 3.12
CA SER A 78 -8.48 9.72 3.90
C SER A 78 -9.33 8.50 3.55
N GLU A 79 -9.05 7.86 2.41
CA GLU A 79 -9.69 6.60 1.98
C GLU A 79 -9.37 5.38 2.87
N TYR A 80 -8.47 5.52 3.85
CA TYR A 80 -8.07 4.47 4.78
C TYR A 80 -8.45 4.76 6.25
N ILE A 81 -9.25 5.81 6.51
CA ILE A 81 -9.75 6.20 7.85
C ILE A 81 -11.18 5.71 8.04
#